data_AF-A0A3D4IPY8-F1
#
_entry.id   AF-A0A3D4IPY8-F1
#
_cell.length_a   1.000
_cell.length_b   1.000
_cell.length_c   1.000
_cell.angle_alpha   90.00
_cell.angle_beta   90.00
_cell.angle_gamma   90.00
#
_symmetry.space_group_name_H-M   'P 1'
#
loop_
_entity.id
_entity.type
_entity.pdbx_description
1 polymer ?
#
loop_
_entity_poly.entity_id
_entity_poly.type
_entity_poly.pdbx_seq_one_letter_code
_entity_poly.pdbx_strand_id
1 'polypeptide(L)' 'KTKGTKKTKVNIVTLGCSKNTVDSEVLLTQLKGNGIDATHESQKDDSNIVVINTCGFI' A
#
# COMPACT_ATOMS: atom_id res chain seq x y z
N LYS A 1 -26.60 -12.61 2.32
CA LYS A 1 -26.07 -11.48 1.53
C LYS A 1 -24.61 -11.77 1.19
N THR A 2 -24.31 -12.19 -0.03
CA THR A 2 -22.93 -12.36 -0.51
C THR A 2 -22.30 -10.97 -0.63
N LYS A 3 -21.23 -10.69 0.12
CA LYS A 3 -20.47 -9.43 -0.02
C LYS A 3 -19.90 -9.41 -1.45
N GLY A 4 -20.38 -8.51 -2.30
CA GLY A 4 -19.78 -8.26 -3.60
C GLY A 4 -18.29 -7.93 -3.44
N THR A 5 -17.47 -8.33 -4.42
CA THR A 5 -16.04 -8.04 -4.47
C THR A 5 -15.83 -6.53 -4.45
N LYS A 6 -15.58 -5.98 -3.25
CA LYS A 6 -15.21 -4.58 -3.05
C LYS A 6 -13.95 -4.34 -3.89
N LYS A 7 -13.90 -3.24 -4.65
CA LYS A 7 -12.70 -2.88 -5.40
C LYS A 7 -11.49 -2.90 -4.46
N THR A 8 -10.47 -3.65 -4.83
CA THR A 8 -9.26 -3.80 -4.01
C THR A 8 -8.52 -2.46 -4.03
N LYS A 9 -8.56 -1.78 -2.89
CA LYS A 9 -7.83 -0.54 -2.67
C LYS A 9 -6.80 -0.75 -1.55
N VAL A 10 -5.54 -0.48 -1.84
CA VAL A 10 -4.39 -0.77 -0.99
C VAL A 10 -3.75 0.54 -0.53
N ASN A 11 -3.50 0.69 0.77
CA ASN A 11 -2.68 1.77 1.32
C ASN A 11 -1.32 1.21 1.77
N ILE A 12 -0.22 1.78 1.32
CA ILE A 12 1.13 1.44 1.76
C ILE A 12 1.58 2.47 2.79
N VAL A 13 1.86 2.03 4.01
CA VAL A 13 2.41 2.85 5.09
C VAL A 13 3.85 2.43 5.33
N THR A 14 4.76 3.39 5.35
CA THR A 14 6.20 3.09 5.44
C THR A 14 6.77 3.61 6.73
N LEU A 15 7.39 2.73 7.50
CA LEU A 15 8.02 3.01 8.78
C LEU A 15 9.51 2.73 8.65
N GLY A 16 10.37 3.65 9.07
CA GLY A 16 11.82 3.44 9.08
C GLY A 16 12.58 4.46 8.25
N CYS A 17 13.62 4.02 7.55
CA CYS A 17 14.56 4.91 6.85
C CYS A 17 14.16 5.17 5.39
N SER A 18 14.86 6.12 4.75
CA SER A 18 14.63 6.53 3.36
C SER A 18 14.77 5.40 2.31
N LYS A 19 15.47 4.30 2.63
CA LYS A 19 15.52 3.13 1.75
C LYS A 19 14.15 2.45 1.62
N ASN A 20 13.34 2.48 2.68
CA ASN A 20 11.99 1.92 2.62
C ASN A 20 11.05 2.77 1.77
N THR A 21 11.29 4.08 1.65
CA THR A 21 10.49 4.96 0.78
C THR A 21 10.65 4.55 -0.69
N VAL A 22 11.89 4.35 -1.13
CA VAL A 22 12.19 3.89 -2.51
C VAL A 22 11.55 2.52 -2.79
N ASP A 23 11.67 1.59 -1.84
CA ASP A 23 11.03 0.27 -1.96
C ASP A 23 9.49 0.38 -2.03
N SER A 24 8.92 1.32 -1.29
CA SER A 24 7.46 1.58 -1.29
C SER A 24 6.98 2.20 -2.60
N GLU A 25 7.78 3.00 -3.28
CA GLU A 25 7.49 3.52 -4.63
C GLU A 25 7.50 2.42 -5.69
N VAL A 26 8.47 1.50 -5.59
CA VAL A 26 8.54 0.32 -6.46
C VAL A 26 7.31 -0.56 -6.24
N LEU A 27 6.96 -0.84 -4.99
CA LEU A 27 5.77 -1.61 -4.63
C LEU A 27 4.48 -0.94 -5.16
N LEU A 28 4.34 0.37 -4.97
CA LEU A 28 3.21 1.15 -5.47
C LEU A 28 3.07 1.04 -7.00
N THR A 29 4.18 1.15 -7.72
CA THR A 29 4.21 1.09 -9.18
C THR A 29 3.81 -0.30 -9.67
N GLN A 30 4.31 -1.36 -9.04
CA GLN A 30 3.92 -2.73 -9.37
C GLN A 30 2.43 -3.00 -9.12
N LEU A 31 1.88 -2.53 -8.00
CA LEU A 31 0.45 -2.68 -7.70
C LEU A 31 -0.42 -1.96 -8.74
N LYS A 32 -0.08 -0.71 -9.07
CA LYS A 32 -0.78 0.05 -10.11
C LYS A 32 -0.66 -0.60 -11.50
N GLY A 33 0.51 -1.14 -11.83
CA GLY A 33 0.75 -1.86 -13.08
C GLY A 33 -0.09 -3.13 -13.22
N ASN A 34 -0.47 -3.76 -12.11
CA ASN A 34 -1.39 -4.89 -12.06
C ASN A 34 -2.88 -4.48 -11.95
N GLY A 35 -3.20 -3.20 -12.10
CA GLY A 35 -4.58 -2.70 -12.04
C GLY A 35 -5.16 -2.60 -10.62
N ILE A 36 -4.33 -2.66 -9.59
CA ILE A 36 -4.74 -2.49 -8.20
C ILE A 36 -4.69 -1.00 -7.85
N ASP A 37 -5.77 -0.48 -7.27
CA ASP A 37 -5.82 0.90 -6.78
C ASP A 37 -4.97 1.00 -5.51
N ALA A 38 -3.72 1.43 -5.66
CA ALA A 38 -2.76 1.55 -4.57
C ALA A 38 -2.36 3.01 -4.33
N THR A 39 -2.26 3.38 -3.06
CA THR A 39 -1.80 4.69 -2.58
C THR A 39 -0.71 4.53 -1.53
N HIS A 40 0.18 5.50 -1.43
CA HIS A 40 1.23 5.54 -0.41
C HIS A 40 0.91 6.66 0.59
N GLU A 41 0.98 6.35 1.89
CA GLU A 41 0.68 7.24 3.03
C GLU A 41 -0.67 7.97 2.90
N SER A 42 -1.69 7.25 2.44
CA SER A 42 -3.01 7.86 2.28
C SER A 42 -3.63 8.21 3.62
N GLN A 43 -4.07 9.47 3.76
CA GLN A 43 -4.85 9.94 4.92
C GLN A 43 -6.34 9.56 4.83
N LYS A 44 -6.77 8.97 3.71
CA LYS A 44 -8.16 8.55 3.50
C LYS A 44 -8.33 7.11 4.01
N ASP A 45 -9.38 6.88 4.79
CA ASP A 45 -9.75 5.55 5.30
C ASP A 45 -10.69 4.81 4.33
N ASP A 46 -10.39 4.88 3.03
CA ASP A 46 -11.19 4.23 1.98
C ASP A 46 -10.49 3.00 1.36
N SER A 47 -9.31 2.66 1.87
CA SER A 47 -8.56 1.46 1.50
C SER A 47 -9.09 0.23 2.25
N ASN A 48 -9.22 -0.88 1.54
CA ASN A 48 -9.69 -2.14 2.12
C ASN A 48 -8.53 -3.04 2.59
N ILE A 49 -7.29 -2.70 2.21
CA ILE A 49 -6.05 -3.41 2.54
C ILE A 49 -4.99 -2.38 2.93
N VAL A 50 -4.21 -2.67 3.97
CA VAL A 50 -3.07 -1.85 4.41
C VAL A 50 -1.81 -2.69 4.42
N VAL A 51 -0.74 -2.19 3.79
CA VAL A 51 0.60 -2.79 3.77
C VAL A 51 1.53 -1.92 4.60
N ILE A 52 2.15 -2.50 5.62
CA ILE A 52 3.12 -1.79 6.48
C ILE A 52 4.54 -2.22 6.05
N ASN A 53 5.28 -1.33 5.41
CA ASN A 53 6.68 -1.55 5.04
C ASN A 53 7.58 -1.01 6.16
N THR A 54 8.19 -1.91 6.93
CA THR A 54 9.00 -1.54 8.10
C THR A 54 10.40 -2.17 8.06
N CYS A 55 11.42 -1.46 8.57
CA CYS A 55 12.73 -2.05 8.81
C CYS A 55 12.73 -2.79 10.16
N GLY A 56 13.03 -4.09 10.14
CA GLY A 56 13.22 -4.88 11.37
C GLY A 56 14.53 -4.59 12.11
N PHE A 57 15.51 -3.98 11.45
CA PHE A 57 16.78 -3.53 12.02
C PHE A 57 17.06 -2.10 11.53
N ILE A 58 17.36 -1.19 12.48
CA ILE A 58 17.72 0.21 12.20
C ILE A 58 19.21 0.30 11.92
#